data_AF-A0A6A5DNM9-F1
#
_entry.id   AF-A0A6A5DNM9-F1
#
_cell.length_a   1.000
_cell.length_b   1.000
_cell.length_c   1.000
_cell.angle_alpha   90.00
_cell.angle_beta   90.00
_cell.angle_gamma   90.00
#
_symmetry.space_group_name_H-M   'P 1'
#
loop_
_entity.id
_entity.type
_entity.pdbx_description
1 polymer ?
#
loop_
_entity_poly.entity_id
_entity_poly.type
_entity_poly.pdbx_seq_one_letter_code
_entity_poly.pdbx_strand_id
1 'polypeptide(L)'
;MSWVKAVSNSVDVFDENADELSLQSREWVSNMKKRIRDGFVDGADAGEEASLQAGFNLGFREGAAQTVASGRLKGIVSAILCWCQIQHPQSPILASVTDLLQRVSQHEDTIMEGIKRALENPPPSVSSVSESMEDLEVEQAGPGCCGGEGCKETDYCKKGEKMDLYIPCQKHKLCSRSTDCSSSTSKSLNHLVQHCIDLVSELGLPQELICHIQELNNM
;
A
#
# COMPACT_ATOMS: atom_id res chain seq x y z
N MET A 1 78.76 -41.80 -24.86
CA MET A 1 79.12 -40.47 -24.33
C MET A 1 78.16 -39.43 -24.87
N SER A 2 77.91 -38.37 -24.08
CA SER A 2 77.31 -37.07 -24.44
C SER A 2 76.02 -36.76 -23.68
N TRP A 3 76.22 -36.25 -22.48
CA TRP A 3 75.24 -35.47 -21.74
C TRP A 3 75.23 -34.02 -22.27
N VAL A 4 74.11 -33.33 -22.01
CA VAL A 4 73.90 -31.88 -22.09
C VAL A 4 73.65 -31.29 -23.48
N LYS A 5 72.37 -31.00 -23.75
CA LYS A 5 71.98 -29.69 -24.29
C LYS A 5 70.71 -29.23 -23.59
N ALA A 6 70.90 -28.30 -22.66
CA ALA A 6 69.84 -27.66 -21.89
C ALA A 6 68.85 -26.94 -22.82
N VAL A 7 67.57 -27.21 -22.65
CA VAL A 7 66.50 -26.34 -23.13
C VAL A 7 66.39 -25.21 -22.10
N SER A 8 67.08 -24.10 -22.38
CA SER A 8 66.74 -22.80 -21.79
C SER A 8 65.52 -22.28 -22.53
N ASN A 9 64.34 -22.67 -22.04
CA ASN A 9 63.14 -21.88 -22.17
C ASN A 9 62.31 -22.18 -20.92
N SER A 10 62.78 -21.65 -19.79
CA SER A 10 61.93 -21.37 -18.65
C SER A 10 60.88 -20.37 -19.14
N VAL A 11 59.78 -20.87 -19.68
CA VAL A 11 58.54 -20.13 -19.60
C VAL A 11 58.34 -19.97 -18.10
N ASP A 12 58.50 -18.75 -17.65
CA ASP A 12 58.21 -18.32 -16.31
C ASP A 12 56.70 -18.50 -16.11
N VAL A 13 56.29 -19.67 -15.62
CA VAL A 13 54.87 -20.03 -15.41
C VAL A 13 54.35 -19.43 -14.09
N PHE A 14 55.22 -18.79 -13.32
CA PHE A 14 54.88 -18.10 -12.08
C PHE A 14 55.63 -16.77 -12.04
N ASP A 15 54.97 -15.71 -12.50
CA ASP A 15 55.34 -14.36 -12.07
C ASP A 15 55.20 -14.34 -10.55
N GLU A 16 56.31 -14.57 -9.84
CA GLU A 16 56.44 -14.61 -8.38
C GLU A 16 56.08 -13.25 -7.74
N ASN A 17 55.90 -12.23 -8.58
CA ASN A 17 55.45 -10.90 -8.25
C ASN A 17 54.06 -10.58 -8.82
N ALA A 18 53.22 -11.59 -9.12
CA ALA A 18 51.80 -11.38 -9.44
C ALA A 18 51.16 -10.56 -8.29
N ASP A 19 51.09 -9.25 -8.55
CA ASP A 19 51.11 -8.19 -7.55
C ASP A 19 50.07 -8.47 -6.45
N GLU A 20 50.50 -8.78 -5.23
CA GLU A 20 49.60 -8.95 -4.08
C GLU A 20 48.75 -7.67 -3.88
N LEU A 21 49.33 -6.51 -4.19
CA LEU A 21 48.66 -5.21 -4.29
C LEU A 21 47.58 -5.14 -5.40
N SER A 22 47.78 -5.81 -6.53
CA SER A 22 46.80 -5.92 -7.62
C SER A 22 45.63 -6.86 -7.25
N LEU A 23 45.91 -7.90 -6.47
CA LEU A 23 44.90 -8.81 -5.96
C LEU A 23 44.03 -8.08 -4.92
N GLN A 24 44.65 -7.43 -3.93
CA GLN A 24 43.94 -6.66 -2.90
C GLN A 24 43.11 -5.52 -3.50
N SER A 25 43.64 -4.79 -4.49
CA SER A 25 42.89 -3.73 -5.18
C SER A 25 41.72 -4.28 -6.00
N ARG A 26 41.88 -5.43 -6.68
CA ARG A 26 40.80 -6.11 -7.41
C ARG A 26 39.70 -6.60 -6.48
N GLU A 27 40.05 -7.17 -5.33
CA GLU A 27 39.09 -7.58 -4.30
C GLU A 27 38.35 -6.38 -3.70
N TRP A 28 39.06 -5.28 -3.43
CA TRP A 28 38.45 -4.04 -2.95
C TRP A 28 37.41 -3.49 -3.95
N VAL A 29 37.76 -3.39 -5.23
CA VAL A 29 36.85 -2.92 -6.29
C VAL A 29 35.64 -3.86 -6.43
N SER A 30 35.86 -5.17 -6.42
CA SER A 30 34.78 -6.17 -6.49
C SER A 30 33.83 -6.05 -5.29
N ASN A 31 34.37 -5.96 -4.08
CA ASN A 31 33.58 -5.79 -2.86
C ASN A 31 32.82 -4.47 -2.84
N MET A 32 33.42 -3.38 -3.32
CA MET A 32 32.74 -2.09 -3.40
C MET A 32 31.59 -2.12 -4.41
N LYS A 33 31.81 -2.72 -5.59
CA LYS A 33 30.76 -2.91 -6.61
C LYS A 33 29.63 -3.80 -6.08
N LYS A 34 29.96 -4.83 -5.29
CA LYS A 34 28.99 -5.69 -4.63
C LYS A 34 28.14 -4.90 -3.63
N ARG A 35 28.76 -4.12 -2.72
CA ARG A 35 28.02 -3.30 -1.75
C ARG A 35 27.08 -2.29 -2.39
N ILE A 36 27.46 -1.68 -3.51
CA ILE A 36 26.56 -0.76 -4.24
C ILE A 36 25.36 -1.51 -4.80
N ARG A 37 25.56 -2.70 -5.36
CA ARG A 37 24.47 -3.54 -5.86
C ARG A 37 23.57 -4.02 -4.72
N ASP A 38 24.16 -4.52 -3.65
CA ASP A 38 23.44 -4.99 -2.47
C ASP A 38 22.61 -3.84 -1.88
N GLY A 39 23.17 -2.63 -1.75
CA GLY A 39 22.42 -1.46 -1.29
C GLY A 39 21.30 -1.00 -2.23
N PHE A 40 21.44 -1.20 -3.55
CA PHE A 40 20.34 -0.94 -4.50
C PHE A 40 19.23 -1.97 -4.35
N VAL A 41 19.56 -3.26 -4.22
CA VAL A 41 18.58 -4.33 -4.01
C VAL A 41 17.86 -4.12 -2.68
N ASP A 42 18.60 -3.89 -1.59
CA ASP A 42 18.03 -3.59 -0.27
C ASP A 42 17.11 -2.36 -0.31
N GLY A 43 17.50 -1.32 -1.05
CA GLY A 43 16.70 -0.11 -1.22
C GLY A 43 15.43 -0.34 -2.03
N ALA A 44 15.49 -1.17 -3.09
CA ALA A 44 14.34 -1.54 -3.89
C ALA A 44 13.35 -2.39 -3.07
N ASP A 45 13.85 -3.41 -2.37
CA ASP A 45 13.05 -4.29 -1.52
C ASP A 45 12.38 -3.51 -0.38
N ALA A 46 13.13 -2.62 0.30
CA ALA A 46 12.58 -1.77 1.35
C ALA A 46 11.52 -0.78 0.81
N GLY A 47 11.72 -0.26 -0.40
CA GLY A 47 10.77 0.63 -1.06
C GLY A 47 9.47 -0.09 -1.45
N GLU A 48 9.58 -1.32 -1.96
CA GLU A 48 8.45 -2.17 -2.29
C GLU A 48 7.65 -2.51 -1.04
N GLU A 49 8.29 -3.02 0.01
CA GLU A 49 7.65 -3.37 1.27
C GLU A 49 6.93 -2.16 1.89
N ALA A 50 7.61 -1.00 1.95
CA ALA A 50 7.02 0.22 2.49
C ALA A 50 5.78 0.67 1.70
N SER A 51 5.83 0.56 0.37
CA SER A 51 4.73 0.95 -0.51
C SER A 51 3.54 -0.01 -0.38
N LEU A 52 3.80 -1.32 -0.32
CA LEU A 52 2.78 -2.35 -0.10
C LEU A 52 2.11 -2.17 1.27
N GLN A 53 2.89 -1.95 2.32
CA GLN A 53 2.34 -1.75 3.66
C GLN A 53 1.51 -0.48 3.75
N ALA A 54 1.94 0.62 3.12
CA ALA A 54 1.16 1.85 3.05
C ALA A 54 -0.18 1.64 2.33
N GLY A 55 -0.16 0.91 1.20
CA GLY A 55 -1.36 0.54 0.46
C GLY A 55 -2.31 -0.34 1.27
N PHE A 56 -1.78 -1.36 1.94
CA PHE A 56 -2.57 -2.24 2.82
C PHE A 56 -3.21 -1.46 3.97
N ASN A 57 -2.44 -0.63 4.67
CA ASN A 57 -2.96 0.16 5.80
C ASN A 57 -4.09 1.10 5.35
N LEU A 58 -3.95 1.72 4.19
CA LEU A 58 -4.99 2.58 3.62
C LEU A 58 -6.24 1.78 3.28
N GLY A 59 -6.10 0.69 2.52
CA GLY A 59 -7.21 -0.17 2.12
C GLY A 59 -7.91 -0.82 3.32
N PHE A 60 -7.14 -1.27 4.32
CA PHE A 60 -7.68 -1.80 5.57
C PHE A 60 -8.49 -0.75 6.32
N ARG A 61 -7.98 0.48 6.45
CA ARG A 61 -8.69 1.56 7.13
C ARG A 61 -9.99 1.92 6.42
N GLU A 62 -9.97 2.01 5.10
CA GLU A 62 -11.15 2.33 4.29
C GLU A 62 -12.19 1.21 4.32
N GLY A 63 -11.76 -0.05 4.19
CA GLY A 63 -12.64 -1.22 4.29
C GLY A 63 -13.23 -1.36 5.70
N ALA A 64 -12.42 -1.17 6.74
CA ALA A 64 -12.89 -1.20 8.13
C ALA A 64 -13.90 -0.09 8.42
N ALA A 65 -13.63 1.15 7.97
CA ALA A 65 -14.56 2.27 8.14
C ALA A 65 -15.94 1.98 7.51
N GLN A 66 -15.99 1.28 6.39
CA GLN A 66 -17.24 0.94 5.71
C GLN A 66 -17.98 -0.27 6.33
N THR A 67 -17.26 -1.20 6.95
CA THR A 67 -17.83 -2.50 7.40
C THR A 67 -18.08 -2.59 8.90
N VAL A 68 -17.33 -1.87 9.74
CA VAL A 68 -17.41 -2.00 11.21
C VAL A 68 -18.79 -1.67 11.74
N ALA A 69 -19.42 -0.60 11.27
CA ALA A 69 -20.75 -0.19 11.75
C ALA A 69 -21.82 -1.22 11.37
N SER A 70 -21.79 -1.74 10.13
CA SER A 70 -22.70 -2.80 9.67
C SER A 70 -22.49 -4.11 10.44
N GLY A 71 -21.24 -4.50 10.67
CA GLY A 71 -20.90 -5.70 11.45
C GLY A 71 -21.36 -5.62 12.91
N ARG A 72 -21.18 -4.45 13.55
CA ARG A 72 -21.70 -4.19 14.91
C ARG A 72 -23.23 -4.25 14.95
N LEU A 73 -23.91 -3.61 14.00
CA LEU A 73 -25.36 -3.64 13.90
C LEU A 73 -25.87 -5.08 13.77
N LYS A 74 -25.25 -5.88 12.89
CA LYS A 74 -25.57 -7.31 12.73
C LYS A 74 -25.41 -8.09 14.02
N GLY A 75 -24.32 -7.85 14.75
CA GLY A 75 -24.08 -8.47 16.07
C GLY A 75 -25.16 -8.12 17.09
N ILE A 76 -25.55 -6.84 17.17
CA ILE A 76 -26.61 -6.36 18.07
C ILE A 76 -27.95 -7.01 17.72
N VAL A 77 -28.36 -6.95 16.45
CA VAL A 77 -29.64 -7.54 16.00
C VAL A 77 -29.66 -9.05 16.22
N SER A 78 -28.53 -9.74 16.01
CA SER A 78 -28.41 -11.17 16.30
C SER A 78 -28.57 -11.49 17.79
N ALA A 79 -28.01 -10.65 18.67
CA ALA A 79 -28.18 -10.81 20.11
C ALA A 79 -29.64 -10.57 20.54
N ILE A 80 -30.29 -9.54 19.99
CA ILE A 80 -31.72 -9.26 20.22
C ILE A 80 -32.57 -10.45 19.75
N LEU A 81 -32.27 -10.99 18.55
CA LEU A 81 -32.98 -12.15 18.01
C LEU A 81 -32.89 -13.34 18.96
N CYS A 82 -31.68 -13.67 19.43
CA CYS A 82 -31.46 -14.76 20.38
C CYS A 82 -32.23 -14.54 21.69
N TRP A 83 -32.21 -13.32 22.23
CA TRP A 83 -32.97 -12.97 23.43
C TRP A 83 -34.48 -13.12 23.22
N CYS A 84 -35.02 -12.64 22.09
CA CYS A 84 -36.43 -12.79 21.74
C CYS A 84 -36.86 -14.25 21.60
N GLN A 85 -36.00 -15.12 21.04
CA GLN A 85 -36.28 -16.55 20.92
C GLN A 85 -36.41 -17.24 22.28
N ILE A 86 -35.63 -16.80 23.27
CA ILE A 86 -35.65 -17.37 24.62
C ILE A 86 -36.87 -16.87 25.40
N GLN A 87 -37.12 -15.56 25.38
CA GLN A 87 -38.15 -14.95 26.23
C GLN A 87 -39.56 -15.04 25.61
N HIS A 88 -39.67 -14.93 24.28
CA HIS A 88 -40.96 -14.84 23.59
C HIS A 88 -40.98 -15.64 22.27
N PRO A 89 -40.97 -16.99 22.32
CA PRO A 89 -40.80 -17.86 21.14
C PRO A 89 -41.92 -17.74 20.09
N GLN A 90 -43.11 -17.25 20.48
CA GLN A 90 -44.29 -17.13 19.62
C GLN A 90 -44.66 -15.67 19.32
N SER A 91 -43.77 -14.72 19.61
CA SER A 91 -44.07 -13.31 19.36
C SER A 91 -43.99 -12.97 17.86
N PRO A 92 -44.90 -12.13 17.33
CA PRO A 92 -44.81 -11.62 15.97
C PRO A 92 -43.55 -10.75 15.76
N ILE A 93 -42.97 -10.24 16.85
CA ILE A 93 -41.76 -9.43 16.86
C ILE A 93 -40.55 -10.24 16.37
N LEU A 94 -40.55 -11.57 16.59
CA LEU A 94 -39.49 -12.44 16.11
C LEU A 94 -39.34 -12.39 14.58
N ALA A 95 -40.45 -12.31 13.85
CA ALA A 95 -40.44 -12.16 12.40
C ALA A 95 -39.85 -10.81 11.97
N SER A 96 -40.18 -9.73 12.69
CA SER A 96 -39.65 -8.39 12.42
C SER A 96 -38.13 -8.30 12.67
N VAL A 97 -37.64 -8.86 13.78
CA VAL A 97 -36.20 -8.91 14.08
C VAL A 97 -35.45 -9.77 13.07
N THR A 98 -36.05 -10.87 12.61
CA THR A 98 -35.47 -11.73 11.57
C THR A 98 -35.37 -11.00 10.22
N ASP A 99 -36.42 -10.27 9.83
CA ASP A 99 -36.40 -9.42 8.62
C ASP A 99 -35.34 -8.33 8.72
N LEU A 100 -35.21 -7.66 9.87
CA LEU A 100 -34.16 -6.67 10.09
C LEU A 100 -32.76 -7.31 9.94
N LEU A 101 -32.52 -8.47 10.53
CA LEU A 101 -31.24 -9.17 10.40
C LEU A 101 -30.91 -9.54 8.96
N GLN A 102 -31.92 -9.97 8.19
CA GLN A 102 -31.78 -10.26 6.77
C GLN A 102 -31.40 -9.00 5.97
N ARG A 103 -32.07 -7.86 6.23
CA ARG A 103 -31.75 -6.59 5.55
C ARG A 103 -30.34 -6.09 5.90
N VAL A 104 -29.91 -6.25 7.15
CA VAL A 104 -28.54 -5.90 7.57
C VAL A 104 -27.52 -6.79 6.86
N SER A 105 -27.82 -8.08 6.69
CA SER A 105 -26.95 -9.01 5.95
C SER A 105 -26.86 -8.63 4.46
N GLN A 106 -27.98 -8.27 3.83
CA GLN A 106 -27.98 -7.79 2.44
C GLN A 106 -27.19 -6.49 2.26
N HIS A 107 -27.25 -5.60 3.26
CA HIS A 107 -26.48 -4.37 3.27
C HIS A 107 -24.96 -4.65 3.35
N GLU A 108 -24.55 -5.60 4.20
CA GLU A 108 -23.17 -6.07 4.29
C GLU A 108 -22.69 -6.69 2.97
N ASP A 109 -23.50 -7.55 2.34
CA ASP A 109 -23.18 -8.15 1.04
C ASP A 109 -23.00 -7.09 -0.05
N THR A 110 -23.83 -6.04 -0.03
CA THR A 110 -23.73 -4.90 -0.96
C THR A 110 -22.42 -4.14 -0.78
N ILE A 111 -22.00 -3.92 0.48
CA ILE A 111 -20.69 -3.30 0.79
C ILE A 111 -19.56 -4.19 0.29
N MET A 112 -19.62 -5.49 0.57
CA MET A 112 -18.59 -6.46 0.19
C MET A 112 -18.43 -6.55 -1.32
N GLU A 113 -19.54 -6.58 -2.07
CA GLU A 113 -19.50 -6.58 -3.54
C GLU A 113 -18.96 -5.26 -4.09
N GLY A 114 -19.28 -4.13 -3.45
CA GLY A 114 -18.69 -2.83 -3.78
C GLY A 114 -17.17 -2.82 -3.62
N ILE A 115 -16.66 -3.37 -2.50
CA ILE A 115 -15.22 -3.52 -2.24
C ILE A 115 -14.59 -4.44 -3.28
N LYS A 116 -15.18 -5.60 -3.54
CA LYS A 116 -14.68 -6.57 -4.52
C LYS A 116 -14.59 -5.96 -5.92
N ARG A 117 -15.61 -5.23 -6.36
CA ARG A 117 -15.63 -4.54 -7.66
C ARG A 117 -14.51 -3.50 -7.77
N ALA A 118 -14.23 -2.78 -6.68
CA ALA A 118 -13.14 -1.81 -6.63
C ALA A 118 -11.76 -2.47 -6.69
N LEU A 119 -11.60 -3.68 -6.14
CA LEU A 119 -10.38 -4.47 -6.24
C LEU A 119 -10.17 -5.07 -7.65
N GLU A 120 -11.25 -5.53 -8.30
CA GLU A 120 -11.19 -6.08 -9.66
C GLU A 120 -10.93 -5.00 -10.73
N ASN A 121 -11.36 -3.76 -10.48
CA ASN A 121 -11.17 -2.62 -11.38
C ASN A 121 -10.46 -1.49 -10.62
N PRO A 122 -9.17 -1.65 -10.29
CA PRO A 122 -8.45 -0.63 -9.56
C PRO A 122 -8.42 0.66 -10.40
N PRO A 123 -8.57 1.85 -9.78
CA PRO A 123 -8.32 3.10 -10.46
C PRO A 123 -6.89 3.09 -11.02
N PRO A 124 -6.62 3.72 -12.17
CA PRO A 124 -5.31 3.69 -12.80
C PRO A 124 -4.25 4.17 -11.79
N SER A 125 -3.41 3.25 -11.32
CA SER A 125 -2.36 3.50 -10.35
C SER A 125 -1.07 3.86 -11.06
N VAL A 126 -0.23 4.66 -10.41
CA VAL A 126 1.06 5.11 -10.93
C VAL A 126 2.01 3.93 -11.24
N SER A 127 1.79 2.76 -10.62
CA SER A 127 2.52 1.53 -10.94
C SER A 127 2.30 1.03 -12.37
N SER A 128 1.18 1.36 -13.01
CA SER A 128 0.97 1.03 -14.44
C SER A 128 1.83 1.87 -15.38
N VAL A 129 2.53 2.88 -14.86
CA VAL A 129 3.45 3.75 -15.62
C VAL A 129 4.90 3.28 -15.42
N SER A 130 5.20 2.49 -14.38
CA SER A 130 6.54 1.99 -14.08
C SER A 130 6.98 0.81 -14.95
N GLU A 131 6.05 0.11 -15.60
CA GLU A 131 6.34 -0.92 -16.63
C GLU A 131 6.82 -0.32 -17.96
N SER A 132 7.09 0.99 -17.99
CA SER A 132 7.71 1.72 -19.10
C SER A 132 9.00 2.40 -18.63
N MET A 133 9.79 1.74 -17.77
CA MET A 133 11.14 2.19 -17.41
C MET A 133 12.25 1.44 -18.17
N GLU A 134 11.93 0.41 -18.95
CA GLU A 134 12.94 -0.26 -19.80
C GLU A 134 13.44 0.60 -20.98
N ASP A 135 12.83 1.76 -21.25
CA ASP A 135 13.17 2.63 -22.41
C ASP A 135 13.94 3.92 -22.03
N LEU A 136 14.33 4.07 -20.76
CA LEU A 136 15.27 5.13 -20.38
C LEU A 136 16.69 4.58 -20.47
N GLU A 137 17.21 4.50 -21.69
CA GLU A 137 18.65 4.40 -21.94
C GLU A 137 19.33 5.58 -21.25
N VAL A 138 19.86 5.34 -20.04
CA VAL A 138 20.79 6.25 -19.40
C VAL A 138 22.07 6.17 -20.22
N GLU A 139 22.14 7.02 -21.26
CA GLU A 139 23.36 7.31 -22.01
C GLU A 139 24.48 7.57 -20.99
N GLN A 140 25.41 6.62 -20.89
CA GLN A 140 26.63 6.85 -20.15
C GLN A 140 27.33 8.02 -20.82
N ALA A 141 27.47 9.13 -20.09
CA ALA A 141 28.22 10.28 -20.55
C ALA A 141 29.61 9.81 -21.01
N GLY A 142 29.79 9.72 -22.33
CA GLY A 142 31.06 9.38 -22.94
C GLY A 142 32.11 10.42 -22.57
N PRO A 143 33.38 10.02 -22.38
CA PRO A 143 34.46 10.94 -22.10
C PRO A 143 34.78 11.71 -23.39
N GLY A 144 34.10 12.83 -23.65
CA GLY A 144 34.28 13.51 -24.93
C GLY A 144 33.63 14.87 -25.13
N CYS A 145 33.11 15.54 -24.10
CA CYS A 145 32.40 16.81 -24.29
C CYS A 145 33.12 18.03 -23.69
N CYS A 146 34.46 18.09 -23.79
CA CYS A 146 35.24 19.30 -23.51
C CYS A 146 36.41 19.43 -24.50
N GLY A 147 36.10 19.69 -25.76
CA GLY A 147 37.10 19.94 -26.80
C GLY A 147 36.47 20.65 -27.99
N GLY A 148 36.22 21.94 -27.86
CA GLY A 148 35.65 22.73 -28.95
C GLY A 148 35.12 24.07 -28.48
N GLU A 149 35.87 25.11 -28.83
CA GLU A 149 35.64 26.53 -28.60
C GLU A 149 34.24 26.99 -29.04
N GLY A 150 33.48 27.63 -28.14
CA GLY A 150 32.22 28.30 -28.50
C GLY A 150 31.04 28.12 -27.53
N CYS A 151 31.24 28.26 -26.22
CA CYS A 151 30.12 28.36 -25.29
C CYS A 151 29.72 29.84 -25.12
N LYS A 152 28.61 30.26 -25.75
CA LYS A 152 28.02 31.57 -25.48
C LYS A 152 27.23 31.50 -24.17
N GLU A 153 27.85 32.12 -23.18
CA GLU A 153 27.32 32.71 -21.96
C GLU A 153 25.81 33.05 -22.02
N THR A 154 25.01 32.24 -21.33
CA THR A 154 23.86 32.77 -20.58
C THR A 154 24.03 32.31 -19.14
N ASP A 155 24.58 33.23 -18.35
CA ASP A 155 24.55 33.25 -16.90
C ASP A 155 23.19 32.77 -16.37
N TYR A 156 23.18 31.78 -15.49
CA TYR A 156 22.41 31.77 -14.23
C TYR A 156 22.69 30.45 -13.52
N CYS A 157 23.81 30.39 -12.79
CA CYS A 157 23.92 29.57 -11.59
C CYS A 157 25.17 29.98 -10.80
N LYS A 158 25.05 31.11 -10.09
CA LYS A 158 25.97 31.43 -8.99
C LYS A 158 25.31 31.13 -7.65
N LYS A 159 25.91 30.15 -6.99
CA LYS A 159 26.26 30.09 -5.57
C LYS A 159 25.12 29.78 -4.60
N GLY A 160 25.36 28.75 -3.81
CA GLY A 160 24.38 28.12 -2.95
C GLY A 160 24.10 28.83 -1.65
N GLU A 161 23.15 28.28 -0.91
CA GLU A 161 23.04 28.34 0.53
C GLU A 161 22.06 27.25 0.99
N LYS A 162 22.30 26.72 2.19
CA LYS A 162 21.46 25.72 2.87
C LYS A 162 20.02 26.21 2.98
N MET A 163 19.06 25.31 2.76
CA MET A 163 17.70 25.51 3.26
C MET A 163 17.07 24.17 3.62
N ASP A 164 17.07 23.85 4.91
CA ASP A 164 15.94 23.13 5.51
C ASP A 164 14.68 23.90 5.13
N LEU A 165 13.72 23.27 4.47
CA LEU A 165 12.32 23.68 4.51
C LEU A 165 11.44 22.55 3.97
N TYR A 166 10.65 22.00 4.89
CA TYR A 166 9.30 21.47 4.67
C TYR A 166 8.71 21.85 3.32
N ILE A 167 8.46 20.87 2.47
CA ILE A 167 7.56 21.01 1.32
C ILE A 167 6.15 20.70 1.84
N PRO A 168 5.23 21.68 1.95
CA PRO A 168 3.83 21.38 2.16
C PRO A 168 3.31 20.87 0.81
N CYS A 169 3.20 19.55 0.67
CA CYS A 169 2.48 18.99 -0.46
C CYS A 169 1.02 19.43 -0.35
N GLN A 170 0.70 20.44 -1.15
CA GLN A 170 -0.62 20.98 -1.38
C GLN A 170 -1.58 19.81 -1.55
N LYS A 171 -2.62 19.78 -0.72
CA LYS A 171 -3.77 18.89 -0.85
C LYS A 171 -4.46 19.20 -2.19
N HIS A 172 -3.92 18.68 -3.28
CA HIS A 172 -4.65 18.55 -4.53
C HIS A 172 -5.74 17.52 -4.24
N LYS A 173 -6.92 18.07 -3.95
CA LYS A 173 -8.19 17.36 -3.87
C LYS A 173 -8.44 16.75 -5.25
N LEU A 174 -7.84 15.59 -5.49
CA LEU A 174 -8.31 14.65 -6.49
C LEU A 174 -9.72 14.27 -6.04
N CYS A 175 -10.70 15.02 -6.53
CA CYS A 175 -12.08 14.61 -6.52
C CYS A 175 -12.19 13.38 -7.42
N SER A 176 -11.83 12.22 -6.87
CA SER A 176 -12.26 10.94 -7.40
C SER A 176 -13.78 10.97 -7.44
N ARG A 177 -14.32 10.82 -8.64
CA ARG A 177 -15.74 10.70 -8.93
C ARG A 177 -16.26 9.37 -8.36
N SER A 178 -16.28 9.28 -7.03
CA SER A 178 -16.70 8.13 -6.21
C SER A 178 -17.60 8.59 -5.06
N THR A 179 -18.33 9.70 -5.23
CA THR A 179 -19.22 10.25 -4.21
C THR A 179 -20.61 9.59 -4.24
N ASP A 180 -20.94 8.91 -5.33
CA ASP A 180 -22.30 8.41 -5.57
C ASP A 180 -22.56 7.07 -4.85
N CYS A 181 -21.52 6.26 -4.59
CA CYS A 181 -21.68 4.98 -3.88
C CYS A 181 -21.64 5.11 -2.35
N SER A 182 -20.89 6.05 -1.77
CA SER A 182 -20.82 6.17 -0.30
C SER A 182 -22.07 6.81 0.31
N SER A 183 -22.73 7.69 -0.45
CA SER A 183 -23.92 8.42 0.03
C SER A 183 -25.19 7.58 0.06
N SER A 184 -25.30 6.55 -0.80
CA SER A 184 -26.45 5.62 -0.79
C SER A 184 -26.31 4.57 0.31
N THR A 185 -25.10 4.02 0.49
CA THR A 185 -24.79 3.03 1.53
C THR A 185 -24.96 3.61 2.93
N SER A 186 -24.45 4.82 3.19
CA SER A 186 -24.61 5.49 4.48
C SER A 186 -26.09 5.76 4.82
N LYS A 187 -26.90 6.19 3.85
CA LYS A 187 -28.35 6.36 4.05
C LYS A 187 -29.03 5.03 4.38
N SER A 188 -28.68 3.96 3.66
CA SER A 188 -29.20 2.61 3.93
C SER A 188 -28.88 2.15 5.35
N LEU A 189 -27.66 2.36 5.84
CA LEU A 189 -27.27 2.02 7.21
C LEU A 189 -28.07 2.81 8.24
N ASN A 190 -28.19 4.14 8.07
CA ASN A 190 -28.97 4.99 8.98
C ASN A 190 -30.43 4.52 9.11
N HIS A 191 -31.06 4.10 8.00
CA HIS A 191 -32.41 3.54 8.02
C HIS A 191 -32.49 2.23 8.81
N LEU A 192 -31.49 1.34 8.68
CA LEU A 192 -31.43 0.09 9.43
C LEU A 192 -31.19 0.32 10.93
N VAL A 193 -30.33 1.29 11.27
CA VAL A 193 -30.07 1.72 12.64
C VAL A 193 -31.34 2.26 13.27
N GLN A 194 -32.08 3.14 12.57
CA GLN A 194 -33.34 3.67 13.08
C GLN A 194 -34.38 2.56 13.30
N HIS A 195 -34.53 1.65 12.36
CA HIS A 195 -35.45 0.51 12.51
C HIS A 195 -35.06 -0.39 13.70
N CYS A 196 -33.76 -0.56 13.97
CA CYS A 196 -33.28 -1.26 15.15
C CYS A 196 -33.65 -0.54 16.45
N ILE A 197 -33.52 0.79 16.50
CA ILE A 197 -33.91 1.61 17.66
C ILE A 197 -35.41 1.50 17.93
N ASP A 198 -36.23 1.55 16.89
CA ASP A 198 -37.69 1.45 17.01
C ASP A 198 -38.07 0.08 17.61
N LEU A 199 -37.46 -1.01 17.12
CA LEU A 199 -37.66 -2.36 17.66
C LEU A 199 -37.19 -2.52 19.11
N VAL A 200 -36.03 -1.95 19.47
CA VAL A 200 -35.51 -1.98 20.84
C VAL A 200 -36.46 -1.24 21.79
N SER A 201 -37.05 -0.13 21.32
CA SER A 201 -38.04 0.64 22.07
C SER A 201 -39.35 -0.13 22.26
N GLU A 202 -39.85 -0.80 21.21
CA GLU A 202 -41.04 -1.65 21.26
C GLU A 202 -40.86 -2.86 22.19
N LEU A 203 -39.66 -3.43 22.24
CA LEU A 203 -39.31 -4.55 23.11
C LEU A 203 -39.09 -4.14 24.58
N GLY A 204 -39.07 -2.84 24.88
CA GLY A 204 -38.81 -2.34 26.23
C GLY A 204 -37.40 -2.67 26.74
N LEU A 205 -36.42 -2.78 25.83
CA LEU A 205 -35.03 -3.07 26.16
C LEU A 205 -34.32 -1.84 26.77
N PRO A 206 -33.16 -2.03 27.46
CA PRO A 206 -32.47 -0.95 28.15
C PRO A 206 -32.09 0.24 27.25
N GLN A 207 -32.24 1.46 27.77
CA GLN A 207 -31.97 2.68 27.01
C GLN A 207 -30.48 2.81 26.62
N GLU A 208 -29.58 2.20 27.39
CA GLU A 208 -28.15 2.13 27.08
C GLU A 208 -27.91 1.45 25.73
N LEU A 209 -28.74 0.47 25.36
CA LEU A 209 -28.65 -0.20 24.06
C LEU A 209 -29.00 0.75 22.92
N ILE A 210 -29.97 1.65 23.11
CA ILE A 210 -30.32 2.68 22.13
C ILE A 210 -29.15 3.63 21.91
N CYS A 211 -28.48 4.07 22.98
CA CYS A 211 -27.28 4.90 22.87
C CYS A 211 -26.17 4.20 22.07
N HIS A 212 -25.90 2.92 22.35
CA HIS A 212 -24.91 2.14 21.60
C HIS A 212 -25.26 1.95 20.12
N ILE A 213 -26.55 1.80 19.79
CA ILE A 213 -27.00 1.69 18.40
C ILE A 213 -26.85 3.04 17.68
N GLN A 214 -27.13 4.16 18.36
CA GLN A 214 -26.96 5.50 17.80
C GLN A 214 -25.50 5.86 17.52
N GLU A 215 -24.56 5.36 18.31
CA GLU A 215 -23.12 5.55 18.08
C GLU A 215 -22.68 5.03 16.71
N LEU A 216 -23.36 4.02 16.15
CA LEU A 216 -23.04 3.44 14.84
C LEU A 216 -23.23 4.41 13.67
N ASN A 217 -24.05 5.45 13.81
CA ASN A 217 -24.22 6.47 12.78
C ASN A 217 -23.06 7.48 12.71
N ASN A 218 -22.24 7.54 13.77
CA ASN A 218 -21.13 8.49 13.90
C ASN A 218 -19.75 7.84 13.69
N MET A 219 -19.71 6.56 13.29
CA MET A 219 -18.50 5.80 12.96
C MET A 219 -18.11 5.96 11.49
#